data_AF-A0A520B864-F1
#
_entry.id   AF-A0A520B864-F1
#
_cell.length_a   1.000
_cell.length_b   1.000
_cell.length_c   1.000
_cell.angle_alpha   90.00
_cell.angle_beta   90.00
_cell.angle_gamma   90.00
#
_symmetry.space_group_name_H-M   'P 1'
#
loop_
_entity.id
_entity.type
_entity.pdbx_description
1 polymer ?
#
loop_
_entity_poly.entity_id
_entity_poly.type
_entity_poly.pdbx_seq_one_letter_code
_entity_poly.pdbx_strand_id
1 'polypeptide(L)'
;MLRKTAISLFLTVAFTMPALAEPGALGEPKMLIHGNYCGPGNNAPLAPVDALDAACARHDACTPTGSVPSRACNARLEQEATAISRDPRQPEDLRTMAGFVAAGASMLQITDDAHLTPTVRQAGVRQ
;
A
#
# COMPACT_ATOMS: atom_id res chain seq x y z
N MET A 1 64.37 40.72 0.07
CA MET A 1 63.09 40.78 -0.66
C MET A 1 62.41 39.42 -0.53
N LEU A 2 61.18 39.43 -0.04
CA LEU A 2 60.41 38.32 0.49
C LEU A 2 59.53 37.73 -0.61
N ARG A 3 59.59 36.43 -0.89
CA ARG A 3 58.53 35.72 -1.62
C ARG A 3 58.22 34.41 -0.89
N LYS A 4 57.37 34.53 0.13
CA LYS A 4 56.69 33.41 0.78
C LYS A 4 55.86 32.70 -0.28
N THR A 5 56.21 31.45 -0.57
CA THR A 5 55.39 30.50 -1.31
C THR A 5 54.16 30.16 -0.47
N ALA A 6 53.06 30.87 -0.71
CA ALA A 6 51.75 30.53 -0.16
C ALA A 6 51.21 29.31 -0.93
N ILE A 7 51.69 28.14 -0.54
CA ILE A 7 51.21 26.85 -1.03
C ILE A 7 49.78 26.65 -0.52
N SER A 8 48.86 26.56 -1.49
CA SER A 8 47.56 25.88 -1.45
C SER A 8 46.76 25.96 -0.14
N LEU A 9 45.92 27.00 -0.05
CA LEU A 9 44.70 26.95 0.76
C LEU A 9 43.50 27.14 -0.16
N PHE A 10 43.21 26.16 -1.01
CA PHE A 10 41.93 26.07 -1.72
C PHE A 10 41.54 24.60 -1.86
N LEU A 11 41.14 23.98 -0.75
CA LEU A 11 40.45 22.70 -0.79
C LEU A 11 39.41 22.64 0.33
N THR A 12 38.32 23.39 0.17
CA THR A 12 37.02 23.11 0.82
C THR A 12 35.93 23.94 0.14
N VAL A 13 35.59 23.59 -1.11
CA VAL A 13 34.21 23.79 -1.56
C VAL A 13 33.55 22.43 -1.41
N ALA A 14 33.09 22.16 -0.18
CA ALA A 14 32.14 21.08 0.04
C ALA A 14 30.88 21.47 -0.72
N PHE A 15 30.61 20.74 -1.81
CA PHE A 15 29.36 20.81 -2.54
C PHE A 15 28.21 20.53 -1.56
N THR A 16 27.55 21.59 -1.09
CA THR A 16 26.21 21.48 -0.49
C THR A 16 25.24 21.26 -1.64
N MET A 17 25.22 20.05 -2.19
CA MET A 17 24.17 19.61 -3.08
C MET A 17 22.89 19.51 -2.23
N PRO A 18 21.85 20.31 -2.50
CA PRO A 18 20.54 19.98 -1.99
C PRO A 18 20.15 18.68 -2.68
N ALA A 19 20.09 17.58 -1.92
CA ALA A 19 19.39 16.39 -2.38
C ALA A 19 17.91 16.77 -2.50
N LEU A 20 17.51 17.23 -3.69
CA LEU A 20 16.11 17.20 -4.08
C LEU A 20 15.77 15.71 -4.15
N ALA A 21 15.18 15.19 -3.07
CA ALA A 21 14.51 13.91 -3.12
C ALA A 21 13.37 14.07 -4.12
N GLU A 22 13.60 13.68 -5.36
CA GLU A 22 12.51 13.50 -6.32
C GLU A 22 11.55 12.49 -5.69
N PRO A 23 10.27 12.83 -5.51
CA PRO A 23 9.26 11.83 -5.20
C PRO A 23 9.39 10.76 -6.27
N GLY A 24 9.67 9.53 -5.85
CA GLY A 24 10.03 8.43 -6.74
C GLY A 24 9.12 8.37 -7.97
N ALA A 25 9.66 8.75 -9.12
CA ALA A 25 8.99 8.67 -10.42
C ALA A 25 8.93 7.23 -10.96
N LEU A 26 9.43 6.26 -10.19
CA LEU A 26 9.26 4.84 -10.40
C LEU A 26 8.22 4.38 -9.38
N GLY A 27 6.96 4.23 -9.82
CA GLY A 27 5.93 3.63 -8.99
C GLY A 27 6.42 2.32 -8.40
N GLU A 28 6.10 2.07 -7.13
CA GLU A 28 6.45 0.84 -6.41
C GLU A 28 6.21 -0.40 -7.31
N PRO A 29 7.14 -1.37 -7.32
CA PRO A 29 7.00 -2.55 -8.17
C PRO A 29 5.71 -3.29 -7.84
N LYS A 30 4.87 -3.52 -8.85
CA LYS A 30 3.63 -4.27 -8.70
C LYS A 30 3.94 -5.74 -8.44
N MET A 31 3.29 -6.33 -7.44
CA MET A 31 3.45 -7.73 -7.06
C MET A 31 2.10 -8.44 -7.09
N LEU A 32 1.60 -8.67 -8.30
CA LEU A 32 0.31 -9.32 -8.50
C LEU A 32 0.46 -10.83 -8.40
N ILE A 33 -0.34 -11.44 -7.53
CA ILE A 33 -0.46 -12.90 -7.42
C ILE A 33 -1.51 -13.45 -8.39
N HIS A 34 -2.42 -12.61 -8.85
CA HIS A 34 -3.50 -12.99 -9.77
C HIS A 34 -4.06 -11.76 -10.49
N GLY A 35 -4.39 -11.93 -11.78
CA GLY A 35 -5.11 -10.92 -12.56
C GLY A 35 -4.44 -9.55 -12.62
N ASN A 36 -5.25 -8.51 -12.54
CA ASN A 36 -4.84 -7.11 -12.64
C ASN A 36 -4.80 -6.39 -11.30
N TYR A 37 -5.40 -6.94 -10.24
CA TYR A 37 -5.65 -6.23 -8.98
C TYR A 37 -5.28 -7.01 -7.72
N CYS A 38 -5.07 -8.33 -7.77
CA CYS A 38 -4.75 -9.07 -6.55
C CYS A 38 -3.26 -8.96 -6.20
N GLY A 39 -2.88 -7.98 -5.39
CA GLY A 39 -1.54 -7.82 -4.82
C GLY A 39 -1.16 -6.35 -4.55
N PRO A 40 0.06 -6.05 -4.06
CA PRO A 40 0.57 -4.68 -3.98
C PRO A 40 0.67 -4.02 -5.36
N GLY A 41 0.04 -2.85 -5.50
CA GLY A 41 -0.12 -2.16 -6.78
C GLY A 41 -1.16 -2.84 -7.68
N ASN A 42 -1.48 -2.24 -8.83
CA ASN A 42 -2.46 -2.82 -9.78
C ASN A 42 -2.26 -2.32 -11.21
N ASN A 43 -2.95 -2.96 -12.15
CA ASN A 43 -2.95 -2.62 -13.58
C ASN A 43 -4.15 -1.77 -14.00
N ALA A 44 -4.70 -0.95 -13.11
CA ALA A 44 -5.74 -0.01 -13.49
C ALA A 44 -5.28 0.85 -14.70
N PRO A 45 -6.17 1.13 -15.68
CA PRO A 45 -7.62 0.90 -15.68
C PRO A 45 -8.06 -0.41 -16.37
N LEU A 46 -7.21 -1.43 -16.50
CA LEU A 46 -7.61 -2.70 -17.15
C LEU A 46 -8.82 -3.34 -16.45
N ALA A 47 -9.70 -3.98 -17.22
CA ALA A 47 -10.83 -4.69 -16.63
C ALA A 47 -10.36 -5.89 -15.78
N PRO A 48 -11.07 -6.24 -14.70
CA PRO A 48 -10.79 -7.47 -13.97
C PRO A 48 -10.99 -8.70 -14.86
N VAL A 49 -10.12 -9.70 -14.72
CA VAL A 49 -10.14 -10.89 -15.60
C VAL A 49 -11.14 -11.97 -15.16
N ASP A 50 -11.52 -11.97 -13.88
CA ASP A 50 -12.51 -12.88 -13.30
C ASP A 50 -13.15 -12.31 -12.02
N ALA A 51 -13.94 -13.14 -11.33
CA ALA A 51 -14.66 -12.75 -10.12
C ALA A 51 -13.73 -12.41 -8.93
N LEU A 52 -12.59 -13.11 -8.79
CA LEU A 52 -11.63 -12.84 -7.71
C LEU A 52 -10.87 -11.55 -7.97
N ASP A 53 -10.40 -11.36 -9.20
CA ASP A 53 -9.75 -10.13 -9.63
C ASP A 53 -10.70 -8.92 -9.48
N ALA A 54 -12.00 -9.11 -9.73
CA ALA A 54 -13.00 -8.07 -9.51
C ALA A 54 -13.20 -7.73 -8.02
N ALA A 55 -13.06 -8.70 -7.11
CA ALA A 55 -13.08 -8.44 -5.67
C ALA A 55 -11.84 -7.64 -5.24
N CYS A 56 -10.66 -8.01 -5.73
CA CYS A 56 -9.42 -7.26 -5.51
C CYS A 56 -9.52 -5.83 -6.05
N ALA A 57 -10.07 -5.62 -7.25
CA ALA A 57 -10.26 -4.28 -7.81
C ALA A 57 -11.14 -3.37 -6.93
N ARG A 58 -12.19 -3.94 -6.31
CA ARG A 58 -13.04 -3.18 -5.37
C ARG A 58 -12.36 -2.94 -4.03
N HIS A 59 -11.42 -3.79 -3.61
CA HIS A 59 -10.60 -3.58 -2.41
C HIS A 59 -9.58 -2.46 -2.63
N ASP A 60 -8.91 -2.44 -3.78
CA ASP A 60 -8.02 -1.34 -4.17
C ASP A 60 -8.76 0.00 -4.19
N ALA A 61 -9.96 0.04 -4.80
CA ALA A 61 -10.79 1.23 -4.85
C ALA A 61 -11.33 1.68 -3.48
N CYS A 62 -11.39 0.78 -2.49
CA CYS A 62 -11.76 1.10 -1.11
C CYS A 62 -10.65 1.85 -0.36
N THR A 63 -9.40 1.74 -0.83
CA THR A 63 -8.23 2.29 -0.17
C THR A 63 -7.87 3.66 -0.75
N PRO A 64 -7.82 4.73 0.06
CA PRO A 64 -7.33 6.03 -0.41
C PRO A 64 -5.94 5.91 -1.02
N THR A 65 -5.69 6.62 -2.13
CA THR A 65 -4.40 6.59 -2.83
C THR A 65 -3.24 6.91 -1.87
N GLY A 66 -2.23 6.05 -1.82
CA GLY A 66 -1.06 6.21 -0.96
C GLY A 66 -1.26 5.80 0.50
N SER A 67 -2.40 5.19 0.85
CA SER A 67 -2.66 4.64 2.19
C SER A 67 -2.69 3.11 2.19
N VAL A 68 -2.58 2.52 3.37
CA VAL A 68 -2.83 1.09 3.58
C VAL A 68 -4.35 0.82 3.64
N PRO A 69 -4.81 -0.36 3.20
CA PRO A 69 -6.22 -0.73 3.31
C PRO A 69 -6.70 -0.76 4.76
N SER A 70 -7.88 -0.19 5.03
CA SER A 70 -8.50 -0.22 6.36
C SER A 70 -9.06 -1.60 6.73
N ARG A 71 -9.32 -1.82 8.02
CA ARG A 71 -10.01 -3.02 8.55
C ARG A 71 -11.27 -3.35 7.76
N ALA A 72 -12.07 -2.33 7.48
CA ALA A 72 -13.34 -2.48 6.77
C ALA A 72 -13.13 -2.91 5.31
N CYS A 73 -12.11 -2.37 4.64
CA CYS A 73 -11.74 -2.81 3.29
C CYS A 73 -11.27 -4.27 3.31
N ASN A 74 -10.41 -4.64 4.25
CA ASN A 74 -9.90 -6.01 4.40
C ASN A 74 -11.02 -7.01 4.74
N ALA A 75 -11.96 -6.65 5.62
CA ALA A 75 -13.13 -7.47 5.94
C ALA A 75 -14.05 -7.69 4.75
N ARG A 76 -14.25 -6.66 3.93
CA ARG A 76 -15.03 -6.79 2.70
C ARG A 76 -14.34 -7.71 1.70
N LEU A 77 -13.02 -7.62 1.53
CA LEU A 77 -12.27 -8.52 0.66
C LEU A 77 -12.35 -9.97 1.13
N GLU A 78 -12.19 -10.22 2.44
CA GLU A 78 -12.34 -11.56 3.03
C GLU A 78 -13.70 -12.16 2.70
N GLN A 79 -14.78 -11.39 2.89
CA GLN A 79 -16.14 -11.86 2.65
C GLN A 79 -16.36 -12.24 1.18
N GLU A 80 -15.95 -11.38 0.25
CA GLU A 80 -16.11 -11.62 -1.19
C GLU A 80 -15.28 -12.81 -1.66
N ALA A 81 -14.01 -12.89 -1.25
CA ALA A 81 -13.12 -13.99 -1.61
C ALA A 81 -13.58 -15.33 -0.99
N THR A 82 -14.15 -15.32 0.22
CA THR A 82 -14.77 -16.50 0.84
C THR A 82 -15.99 -17.00 0.07
N ALA A 83 -16.83 -16.09 -0.46
CA ALA A 83 -17.97 -16.48 -1.28
C ALA A 83 -17.50 -17.15 -2.58
N ILE A 84 -16.44 -16.63 -3.21
CA ILE A 84 -15.85 -17.18 -4.43
C ILE A 84 -15.22 -18.55 -4.18
N SER A 85 -14.48 -18.73 -3.07
CA SER A 85 -13.85 -20.02 -2.75
C SER A 85 -14.85 -21.15 -2.51
N ARG A 86 -16.07 -20.81 -2.10
CA ARG A 86 -17.18 -21.75 -1.86
C ARG A 86 -18.10 -21.96 -3.06
N ASP A 87 -17.96 -21.19 -4.13
CA ASP A 87 -18.83 -21.29 -5.32
C ASP A 87 -18.40 -22.46 -6.22
N PRO A 88 -19.20 -23.53 -6.36
CA PRO A 88 -18.84 -24.70 -7.16
C PRO A 88 -18.83 -24.43 -8.67
N ARG A 89 -19.33 -23.26 -9.10
CA ARG A 89 -19.28 -22.85 -10.52
C ARG A 89 -17.93 -22.27 -10.92
N GLN A 90 -17.08 -21.94 -9.95
CA GLN A 90 -15.75 -21.40 -10.20
C GLN A 90 -14.72 -22.53 -10.40
N PRO A 91 -13.70 -22.32 -11.25
CA PRO A 91 -12.57 -23.24 -11.38
C PRO A 91 -11.89 -23.55 -10.03
N GLU A 92 -11.42 -24.78 -9.84
CA GLU A 92 -10.84 -25.24 -8.58
C GLU A 92 -9.62 -24.41 -8.13
N ASP A 93 -8.75 -24.08 -9.08
CA ASP A 93 -7.59 -23.23 -8.88
C ASP A 93 -8.00 -21.82 -8.43
N LEU A 94 -9.01 -21.24 -9.08
CA LEU A 94 -9.55 -19.93 -8.69
C LEU A 94 -10.17 -19.97 -7.29
N ARG A 95 -10.90 -21.04 -6.96
CA ARG A 95 -11.48 -21.24 -5.61
C ARG A 95 -10.40 -21.35 -4.54
N THR A 96 -9.33 -22.08 -4.85
CA THR A 96 -8.18 -22.26 -3.96
C THR A 96 -7.45 -20.93 -3.74
N MET A 97 -7.18 -20.19 -4.82
CA MET A 97 -6.59 -18.86 -4.78
C MET A 97 -7.46 -17.89 -3.96
N ALA A 98 -8.77 -17.90 -4.16
CA ALA A 98 -9.72 -17.09 -3.40
C ALA A 98 -9.68 -17.43 -1.90
N GLY A 99 -9.49 -18.70 -1.55
CA GLY A 99 -9.26 -19.12 -0.17
C GLY A 99 -8.00 -18.51 0.45
N PHE A 100 -6.89 -18.48 -0.30
CA PHE A 100 -5.65 -17.83 0.14
C PHE A 100 -5.82 -16.32 0.30
N VAL A 101 -6.48 -15.66 -0.65
CA VAL A 101 -6.78 -14.22 -0.58
C VAL A 101 -7.66 -13.90 0.63
N ALA A 102 -8.69 -14.71 0.89
CA ALA A 102 -9.55 -14.54 2.06
C ALA A 102 -8.76 -14.65 3.38
N ALA A 103 -7.90 -15.67 3.50
CA ALA A 103 -7.06 -15.85 4.68
C ALA A 103 -6.05 -14.70 4.88
N GLY A 104 -5.44 -14.20 3.80
CA GLY A 104 -4.57 -13.03 3.87
C GLY A 104 -5.32 -11.77 4.31
N ALA A 105 -6.51 -11.54 3.75
CA ALA A 105 -7.36 -10.41 4.09
C ALA A 105 -7.81 -10.45 5.57
N SER A 106 -8.08 -11.63 6.14
CA SER A 106 -8.44 -11.76 7.55
C SER A 106 -7.28 -11.44 8.50
N MET A 107 -6.05 -11.84 8.16
CA MET A 107 -4.86 -11.52 8.96
C MET A 107 -4.57 -10.01 9.01
N LEU A 108 -4.84 -9.30 7.91
CA LEU A 108 -4.59 -7.86 7.78
C LEU A 108 -5.65 -6.99 8.49
N GLN A 109 -6.72 -7.56 9.05
CA GLN A 109 -7.71 -6.79 9.83
C GLN A 109 -7.20 -6.38 11.22
N ILE A 110 -6.15 -7.05 11.73
CA ILE A 110 -5.70 -6.88 13.11
C ILE A 110 -4.89 -5.57 13.28
N THR A 111 -4.41 -4.95 12.20
CA THR A 111 -3.42 -3.84 12.26
C THR A 111 -4.00 -2.42 12.35
N ASP A 112 -5.31 -2.23 12.47
CA ASP A 112 -5.95 -0.90 12.36
C ASP A 112 -5.97 0.00 13.61
N ASP A 113 -5.38 -0.40 14.74
CA ASP A 113 -5.45 0.44 15.95
C ASP A 113 -4.43 1.60 15.96
N ALA A 114 -3.58 1.73 14.93
CA ALA A 114 -2.51 2.74 14.91
C ALA A 114 -2.96 4.16 14.49
N HIS A 115 -4.18 4.36 13.99
CA HIS A 115 -4.64 5.68 13.50
C HIS A 115 -5.91 6.24 14.16
N LEU A 116 -6.51 5.57 15.15
CA LEU A 116 -7.60 6.12 15.96
C LEU A 116 -7.07 6.81 17.22
N THR A 117 -6.48 7.99 17.06
CA THR A 117 -6.59 9.03 18.09
C THR A 117 -7.35 10.22 17.52
N PRO A 118 -8.69 10.23 17.56
CA PRO A 118 -9.41 11.49 17.54
C PRO A 118 -9.31 12.09 18.94
N THR A 119 -8.61 13.21 19.03
CA THR A 119 -8.67 14.19 20.12
C THR A 119 -10.13 14.55 20.44
N VAL A 120 -10.79 13.77 21.30
CA VAL A 120 -12.06 14.15 21.94
C VAL A 120 -12.08 13.58 23.36
N ARG A 121 -11.27 14.16 24.26
CA ARG A 121 -11.53 14.05 25.71
C ARG A 121 -10.98 15.24 26.49
N GLN A 122 -11.26 16.48 26.08
CA GLN A 122 -11.22 17.65 26.98
C GLN A 122 -12.23 18.71 26.53
N ALA A 123 -13.52 18.39 26.63
CA ALA A 123 -14.56 19.40 26.73
C ALA A 123 -15.64 18.88 27.70
N GLY A 124 -15.66 19.45 28.90
CA GLY A 124 -16.86 19.51 29.75
C GLY A 124 -17.21 18.26 30.57
N VAL A 125 -16.59 18.12 31.75
CA VAL A 125 -17.34 17.66 32.93
C VAL A 125 -17.29 18.78 33.95
N ARG A 126 -18.43 19.46 34.09
CA ARG A 126 -18.77 20.24 35.29
C ARG A 126 -19.01 19.24 36.41
N GLN A 127 -18.29 19.40 37.52
CA GLN A 127 -18.83 19.34 38.88
C GLN A 127 -18.13 20.41 39.70
#